data_AF-A0A800BTL1-F1
#
_entry.id   AF-A0A800BTL1-F1
#
_cell.length_a   1.000
_cell.length_b   1.000
_cell.length_c   1.000
_cell.angle_alpha   90.00
_cell.angle_beta   90.00
_cell.angle_gamma   90.00
#
_symmetry.space_group_name_H-M   'P 1'
#
loop_
_entity.id
_entity.type
_entity.pdbx_description
1 polymer ?
#
loop_
_entity_poly.entity_id
_entity_poly.type
_entity_poly.pdbx_seq_one_letter_code
_entity_poly.pdbx_strand_id
1 'polypeptide(L)'
;MAFAMQVAAKKVALEACPHVSAEAISALGEAQAPPMRTVRIGTGEHELVVGGETVLFRHEEKFHHPTGIAIRVRDNLSAEELDERVEKINRLNFVRVGEEIG
;
A
#
# COMPACT_ATOMS: atom_id res chain seq x y z
N MET A 1 -1.23 -25.58 -16.07
CA MET A 1 -0.21 -25.53 -15.00
C MET A 1 0.41 -24.13 -14.86
N ALA A 2 0.91 -23.52 -15.94
CA ALA A 2 1.49 -22.16 -15.88
C ALA A 2 0.55 -21.08 -15.30
N PHE A 3 -0.74 -21.10 -15.69
CA PHE A 3 -1.75 -20.18 -15.17
C PHE A 3 -1.92 -20.29 -13.64
N ALA A 4 -1.99 -21.50 -13.10
CA ALA A 4 -2.11 -21.72 -11.65
C ALA A 4 -0.92 -21.17 -10.87
N MET A 5 0.31 -21.31 -11.40
CA MET A 5 1.50 -20.73 -10.79
C MET A 5 1.50 -19.20 -10.85
N GLN A 6 0.99 -18.61 -11.93
CA GLN A 6 0.85 -17.15 -12.05
C GLN A 6 -0.21 -16.59 -11.11
N VAL A 7 -1.33 -17.29 -10.93
CA VAL A 7 -2.36 -16.95 -9.95
C VAL A 7 -1.82 -17.06 -8.52
N ALA A 8 -1.12 -18.15 -8.18
CA ALA A 8 -0.51 -18.32 -6.87
C ALA A 8 0.52 -17.24 -6.54
N ALA A 9 1.28 -16.78 -7.54
CA ALA A 9 2.22 -15.67 -7.42
C ALA A 9 1.55 -14.27 -7.51
N LYS A 10 0.21 -14.19 -7.51
CA LYS A 10 -0.58 -12.94 -7.63
C LYS A 10 -0.24 -12.10 -8.86
N LYS A 11 0.27 -12.72 -9.93
CA LYS A 11 0.65 -12.05 -11.20
C LYS A 11 -0.52 -11.91 -12.16
N VAL A 12 -1.51 -12.81 -12.07
CA VAL A 12 -2.69 -12.84 -12.92
C VAL A 12 -3.91 -13.13 -12.04
N ALA A 13 -5.01 -12.41 -12.31
CA ALA A 13 -6.27 -12.59 -11.60
C ALA A 13 -6.95 -13.91 -12.03
N LEU A 14 -7.61 -14.60 -11.10
CA LEU A 14 -8.29 -15.87 -11.38
C LEU A 14 -9.44 -15.69 -12.39
N GLU A 15 -10.05 -14.51 -12.37
CA GLU A 15 -11.13 -14.03 -13.25
C GLU A 15 -10.70 -13.91 -14.72
N ALA A 16 -9.38 -13.93 -15.00
CA ALA A 16 -8.88 -13.96 -16.37
C ALA A 16 -9.16 -15.30 -17.08
N CYS A 17 -9.54 -16.36 -16.36
CA CYS A 17 -9.95 -17.63 -16.94
C CYS A 17 -11.46 -17.63 -17.23
N PRO A 18 -11.91 -17.64 -18.50
CA PRO A 18 -13.33 -17.60 -18.86
C PRO A 18 -14.10 -18.88 -18.49
N HIS A 19 -13.41 -19.94 -18.08
CA HIS A 19 -13.99 -21.25 -17.75
C HIS A 19 -14.01 -21.54 -16.24
N VAL A 20 -13.63 -20.57 -15.39
CA VAL A 20 -13.67 -20.76 -13.94
C VAL A 20 -15.12 -20.68 -13.44
N SER A 21 -15.53 -21.59 -12.57
CA SER A 21 -16.86 -21.54 -11.95
C SER A 21 -16.92 -20.45 -10.89
N ALA A 22 -18.11 -19.92 -10.63
CA ALA A 22 -18.33 -18.94 -9.56
C ALA A 22 -17.93 -19.49 -8.18
N GLU A 23 -18.18 -20.78 -7.94
CA GLU A 23 -17.79 -21.50 -6.72
C GLU A 23 -16.25 -21.52 -6.54
N ALA A 24 -15.51 -21.77 -7.62
CA ALA A 24 -14.05 -21.78 -7.59
C ALA A 24 -13.47 -20.36 -7.39
N ILE A 25 -14.11 -19.33 -7.96
CA ILE A 25 -13.73 -17.93 -7.69
C ILE A 25 -13.87 -17.61 -6.20
N SER A 26 -15.01 -17.97 -5.59
CA SER A 26 -15.26 -17.70 -4.17
C SER A 26 -14.25 -18.41 -3.27
N ALA A 27 -14.10 -19.73 -3.43
CA ALA A 27 -13.23 -20.54 -2.57
C ALA A 27 -11.76 -20.16 -2.68
N LEU A 28 -11.25 -19.92 -3.90
CA LEU A 28 -9.86 -19.53 -4.12
C LEU A 28 -9.61 -18.06 -3.79
N GLY A 29 -10.60 -17.18 -3.99
CA GLY A 29 -10.51 -15.77 -3.62
C GLY A 29 -10.40 -15.57 -2.11
N GLU A 30 -11.21 -16.28 -1.33
CA GLU A 30 -11.12 -16.27 0.14
C GLU A 30 -9.79 -16.84 0.62
N ALA A 31 -9.32 -17.94 0.05
CA ALA A 31 -8.03 -18.55 0.41
C ALA A 31 -6.82 -17.66 0.07
N GLN A 32 -6.96 -16.76 -0.91
CA GLN A 32 -5.90 -15.84 -1.34
C GLN A 32 -5.99 -14.45 -0.70
N ALA A 33 -7.05 -14.18 0.06
CA ALA A 33 -7.23 -12.90 0.73
C ALA A 33 -5.99 -12.61 1.60
N PRO A 34 -5.36 -11.43 1.47
CA PRO A 34 -4.23 -11.07 2.31
C PRO A 34 -4.63 -11.15 3.80
N PRO A 35 -3.75 -11.69 4.66
CA PRO A 35 -4.05 -11.78 6.10
C PRO A 35 -4.25 -10.39 6.73
N MET A 36 -3.65 -9.36 6.13
CA MET A 36 -3.78 -7.97 6.51
C MET A 36 -4.60 -7.20 5.47
N ARG A 37 -5.64 -6.49 5.90
CA ARG A 37 -6.43 -5.63 5.02
C ARG A 37 -5.60 -4.47 4.48
N THR A 38 -5.77 -4.15 3.20
CA THR A 38 -5.24 -2.92 2.59
C THR A 38 -6.16 -1.74 2.88
N VAL A 39 -5.59 -0.62 3.31
CA VAL A 39 -6.29 0.63 3.63
C VAL A 39 -5.70 1.77 2.81
N ARG A 40 -6.56 2.65 2.30
CA ARG A 40 -6.19 3.86 1.56
C ARG A 40 -6.52 5.08 2.41
N ILE A 41 -5.57 6.00 2.54
CA ILE A 41 -5.69 7.24 3.31
C ILE A 41 -5.45 8.40 2.34
N GLY A 42 -6.42 9.31 2.23
CA GLY A 42 -6.40 10.39 1.23
C GLY A 42 -6.99 9.96 -0.12
N THR A 43 -6.75 10.78 -1.15
CA THR A 43 -7.30 10.61 -2.51
C THR A 43 -6.36 11.24 -3.54
N GLY A 44 -6.40 10.78 -4.79
CA GLY A 44 -5.65 11.39 -5.90
C GLY A 44 -4.16 11.06 -5.84
N GLU A 45 -3.31 12.02 -6.24
CA GLU A 45 -1.86 11.83 -6.34
C GLU A 45 -1.17 11.68 -4.97
N HIS A 46 -1.81 12.12 -3.88
CA HIS A 46 -1.31 12.02 -2.51
C HIS A 46 -1.97 10.90 -1.70
N GLU A 47 -2.60 9.91 -2.36
CA GLU A 47 -3.16 8.76 -1.68
C GLU A 47 -2.05 7.87 -1.09
N LEU A 48 -2.13 7.61 0.22
CA LEU A 48 -1.26 6.67 0.91
C LEU A 48 -1.96 5.31 1.03
N VAL A 49 -1.35 4.26 0.47
CA VAL A 49 -1.81 2.87 0.59
C VAL A 49 -0.96 2.15 1.63
N VAL A 50 -1.60 1.54 2.64
CA VAL A 50 -0.93 0.79 3.71
C VAL A 50 -1.60 -0.56 3.96
N GLY A 51 -0.85 -1.49 4.56
CA GLY A 51 -1.32 -2.85 4.85
C GLY A 51 -1.27 -3.75 3.62
N GLY A 52 -2.05 -4.84 3.60
CA GLY A 52 -1.97 -5.81 2.49
C GLY A 52 -0.69 -6.65 2.45
N GLU A 53 0.13 -6.61 3.50
CA GLU A 53 1.37 -7.37 3.57
C GLU A 53 1.11 -8.87 3.83
N THR A 54 2.00 -9.71 3.31
CA THR A 54 1.86 -11.18 3.29
C THR A 54 2.92 -11.90 4.12
N VAL A 55 4.03 -11.25 4.44
CA VAL A 55 5.20 -11.86 5.07
C VAL A 55 5.69 -11.07 6.28
N LEU A 56 6.36 -11.76 7.21
CA LEU A 56 7.02 -11.14 8.35
C LEU A 56 8.44 -10.69 8.02
N PHE A 57 9.12 -11.41 7.11
CA PHE A 57 10.50 -11.14 6.75
C PHE A 57 10.64 -10.86 5.26
N ARG A 58 11.34 -9.76 4.94
CA ARG A 58 11.52 -9.28 3.56
C ARG A 58 12.31 -10.19 2.61
N HIS A 59 12.89 -11.28 3.12
CA HIS A 59 13.62 -12.26 2.32
C HIS A 59 12.74 -13.41 1.84
N GLU A 60 11.57 -13.59 2.45
CA GLU A 60 10.55 -14.54 1.99
C GLU A 60 9.79 -13.96 0.78
N GLU A 61 9.39 -12.70 0.90
CA GLU A 61 8.79 -11.89 -0.16
C GLU A 61 9.11 -10.41 0.08
N LYS A 62 8.92 -9.55 -0.92
CA LYS A 62 9.06 -8.10 -0.73
C LYS A 62 7.92 -7.56 0.13
N PHE A 63 8.20 -6.47 0.86
CA PHE A 63 7.12 -5.62 1.37
C PHE A 63 6.54 -4.80 0.23
N HIS A 64 5.22 -4.73 0.17
CA HIS A 64 4.50 -4.18 -0.98
C HIS A 64 4.26 -2.68 -0.85
N HIS A 65 3.95 -2.19 0.35
CA HIS A 65 3.64 -0.78 0.57
C HIS A 65 4.69 -0.12 1.49
N PRO A 66 5.28 1.02 1.09
CA PRO A 66 6.20 1.75 1.94
C PRO A 66 5.48 2.32 3.17
N THR A 67 6.21 2.49 4.27
CA THR A 67 5.67 3.08 5.49
C THR A 67 5.31 4.55 5.29
N GLY A 68 4.06 4.91 5.57
CA GLY A 68 3.67 6.31 5.66
C GLY A 68 4.28 6.99 6.89
N ILE A 69 4.92 8.13 6.68
CA ILE A 69 5.47 8.96 7.76
C ILE A 69 4.54 10.16 7.95
N ALA A 70 4.01 10.31 9.17
CA ALA A 70 3.14 11.42 9.52
C ALA A 70 3.80 12.27 10.62
N ILE A 71 3.63 13.58 10.52
CA ILE A 71 4.15 14.52 11.51
C ILE A 71 2.98 15.05 12.32
N ARG A 72 3.03 14.80 13.63
CA ARG A 72 2.02 15.30 14.56
C ARG A 72 2.14 16.82 14.71
N VAL A 73 1.02 17.50 14.49
CA VAL A 73 0.82 18.92 14.78
C VAL A 73 -0.28 19.04 15.84
N ARG A 74 -0.07 19.91 16.83
CA ARG A 74 -1.08 20.16 17.87
C ARG A 74 -2.02 21.26 17.40
N ASP A 75 -3.27 21.19 17.83
CA ASP A 75 -4.34 22.15 17.52
C ASP A 75 -4.32 23.40 18.43
N ASN A 76 -3.46 23.42 19.45
CA ASN A 76 -3.35 24.51 20.41
C ASN A 76 -2.26 25.56 20.04
N LEU A 77 -1.77 25.52 18.80
CA LEU A 77 -0.83 26.50 18.27
C LEU A 77 -1.56 27.77 17.82
N SER A 78 -0.87 28.91 17.82
CA SER A 78 -1.36 30.08 17.09
C SER A 78 -1.38 29.80 15.58
N ALA A 79 -2.16 30.58 14.81
CA ALA A 79 -2.22 30.42 13.36
C ALA A 79 -0.83 30.60 12.70
N GLU A 80 -0.05 31.57 13.17
CA GLU A 80 1.30 31.85 12.65
C GLU A 80 2.26 30.68 12.90
N GLU A 81 2.24 30.10 14.10
CA GLU A 81 3.08 28.93 14.44
C GLU A 81 2.64 27.66 13.70
N LEU A 82 1.34 27.52 13.45
CA LEU A 82 0.79 26.41 12.67
C LEU A 82 1.28 26.47 11.23
N ASP A 83 1.17 27.64 10.59
CA ASP A 83 1.60 27.85 9.21
C ASP A 83 3.11 27.64 9.05
N GLU A 84 3.93 28.19 9.95
CA GLU A 84 5.38 27.99 9.92
C GLU A 84 5.75 26.50 10.04
N ARG A 85 5.02 25.75 10.88
CA ARG A 85 5.26 24.33 11.06
C ARG A 85 4.85 23.51 9.85
N VAL A 86 3.69 23.81 9.25
CA VAL A 86 3.22 23.14 8.03
C VAL A 86 4.17 23.43 6.87
N GLU A 87 4.67 24.66 6.74
CA GLU A 87 5.64 25.01 5.71
C GLU A 87 6.95 24.22 5.86
N LYS A 88 7.45 24.06 7.09
CA LYS A 88 8.61 23.21 7.37
C LYS A 88 8.35 21.75 6.99
N ILE A 89 7.15 21.23 7.24
CA ILE A 89 6.75 19.86 6.90
C ILE A 89 6.72 19.66 5.38
N ASN A 90 6.11 20.58 4.63
CA ASN A 90 6.01 20.51 3.17
C ASN A 90 7.38 20.57 2.47
N ARG A 91 8.42 21.04 3.17
CA ARG A 91 9.80 21.10 2.66
C ARG A 91 10.62 19.86 2.99
N LEU A 92 10.06 18.86 3.69
CA LEU A 92 10.74 17.61 4.03
C LEU A 92 10.79 16.64 2.84
N ASN A 93 11.36 17.11 1.73
CA ASN A 93 11.57 16.32 0.53
C ASN A 93 13.07 16.09 0.35
N PHE A 94 13.46 14.85 0.09
CA PHE A 94 14.85 14.42 0.00
C PHE A 94 15.08 13.67 -1.31
N VAL A 95 16.24 13.92 -1.95
CA VAL A 95 16.66 13.11 -3.09
C VAL A 95 17.55 11.97 -2.61
N ARG A 96 17.12 10.73 -2.80
CA ARG A 96 17.88 9.53 -2.46
C ARG A 96 18.08 8.68 -3.71
N VAL A 97 19.32 8.63 -4.20
CA VAL A 97 19.70 7.84 -5.40
C VAL A 97 18.83 8.20 -6.63
N GLY A 98 18.54 9.49 -6.81
CA GLY A 98 17.76 9.99 -7.95
C GLY A 98 16.24 9.89 -7.80
N GLU A 99 15.74 9.33 -6.70
CA GLU A 99 14.32 9.33 -6.35
C GLU A 99 14.02 10.45 -5.34
N GLU A 100 12.91 11.16 -5.54
CA GLU A 100 12.38 12.11 -4.57
C GLU A 100 11.56 11.37 -3.50
N ILE A 101 11.81 11.68 -2.23
CA ILE A 101 11.16 11.11 -1.06
C ILE A 101 10.62 12.24 -0.22
N GLY A 102 9.30 12.36 -0.15
CA GLY A 102 8.58 13.39 0.60
C GLY A 102 7.23 13.66 -0.04
#